data_AF-A0A6I4MWW6-F1
#
_entry.id   AF-A0A6I4MWW6-F1
#
_cell.length_a   1.000
_cell.length_b   1.000
_cell.length_c   1.000
_cell.angle_alpha   90.00
_cell.angle_beta   90.00
_cell.angle_gamma   90.00
#
_symmetry.space_group_name_H-M   'P 1'
#
loop_
_entity.id
_entity.type
_entity.pdbx_description
1 polymer ?
#
loop_
_entity_poly.entity_id
_entity_poly.type
_entity_poly.pdbx_seq_one_letter_code
_entity_poly.pdbx_strand_id
1 'polypeptide(L)'
;MSDQNRADDAYQPTGDNEEQEDAAPLDLDNAVDERTYDDMLDEGYSPPEKPLGVTRTGTTATEQHEGESLDERLRQETPDAAAPGGDGVGDLPGGAGEPVDPEAGKARAGRLVAPDEGAHPDTTAQAVATDEGVDGGAAGAEEAAVHVVPDEDLPPAQGGPD
;
A
#
# COMPACT_ATOMS: atom_id res chain seq x y z
N MET A 1 -3.76 -38.63 24.54
CA MET A 1 -3.60 -37.98 23.22
C MET A 1 -2.61 -36.85 23.44
N SER A 2 -1.47 -36.94 22.78
CA SER A 2 -0.35 -36.00 22.91
C SER A 2 -0.54 -34.87 21.90
N ASP A 3 -0.58 -33.63 22.36
CA ASP A 3 -0.36 -32.44 21.53
C ASP A 3 0.94 -31.77 21.99
N GLN A 4 2.04 -32.24 21.40
CA GLN A 4 3.35 -31.62 21.46
C GLN A 4 3.69 -31.16 20.04
N ASN A 5 3.31 -29.92 19.75
CA ASN A 5 3.73 -29.16 18.58
C ASN A 5 3.69 -27.66 18.95
N ARG A 6 4.37 -27.29 20.04
CA ARG A 6 4.73 -25.89 20.24
C ARG A 6 6.01 -25.64 19.46
N ALA A 7 6.00 -24.60 18.66
CA ALA A 7 7.05 -24.16 17.74
C ALA A 7 8.36 -23.71 18.44
N ASP A 8 8.66 -24.25 19.62
CA ASP A 8 9.81 -23.89 20.45
C ASP A 8 11.08 -24.69 20.09
N ASP A 9 10.96 -25.74 19.27
CA ASP A 9 12.09 -26.57 18.78
C ASP A 9 12.73 -26.02 17.50
N ALA A 10 12.21 -24.91 16.95
CA ALA A 10 12.86 -24.24 15.84
C ALA A 10 14.12 -23.54 16.36
N TYR A 11 15.29 -23.95 15.86
CA TYR A 11 16.55 -23.25 16.08
C TYR A 11 16.40 -21.79 15.63
N GLN A 12 16.24 -20.89 16.60
CA GLN A 12 16.35 -19.45 16.43
C GLN A 12 17.84 -19.14 16.58
N PRO A 13 18.57 -18.77 15.50
CA PRO A 13 19.91 -18.26 15.67
C PRO A 13 19.80 -16.97 16.51
N THR A 14 20.07 -17.06 17.80
CA THR A 14 20.49 -15.91 18.59
C THR A 14 21.92 -15.61 18.16
N GLY A 15 22.04 -15.05 16.94
CA GLY A 15 23.25 -14.35 16.55
C GLY A 15 23.54 -13.35 17.65
N ASP A 16 24.77 -13.38 18.12
CA ASP A 16 25.25 -12.63 19.25
C ASP A 16 24.77 -11.19 19.10
N ASN A 17 24.11 -10.67 20.13
CA ASN A 17 23.40 -9.39 20.16
C ASN A 17 24.38 -8.20 20.18
N GLU A 18 25.50 -8.34 19.46
CA GLU A 18 26.67 -7.48 19.44
C GLU A 18 26.71 -6.63 18.15
N GLU A 19 25.83 -6.89 17.17
CA GLU A 19 25.73 -6.11 15.91
C GLU A 19 24.49 -5.18 15.85
N GLN A 20 23.97 -4.77 17.01
CA GLN A 20 22.85 -3.83 17.13
C GLN A 20 23.29 -2.47 17.73
N GLU A 21 24.50 -2.02 17.43
CA GLU A 21 24.94 -0.65 17.82
C GLU A 21 23.98 0.42 17.26
N ASP A 22 23.37 0.18 16.09
CA ASP A 22 22.36 1.06 15.46
C ASP A 22 20.93 0.87 16.00
N ALA A 23 20.66 -0.15 16.83
CA ALA A 23 19.34 -0.37 17.43
C ALA A 23 19.26 0.12 18.88
N ALA A 24 20.36 0.64 19.43
CA ALA A 24 20.32 1.37 20.69
C ALA A 24 19.49 2.65 20.50
N PRO A 25 18.62 3.00 21.46
CA PRO A 25 17.99 4.32 21.47
C PRO A 25 19.05 5.40 21.31
N LEU A 26 18.82 6.36 20.40
CA LEU A 26 19.75 7.47 20.16
C LEU A 26 20.06 8.16 21.48
N ASP A 27 21.33 8.45 21.70
CA ASP A 27 21.74 9.34 22.77
C ASP A 27 21.26 10.76 22.42
N LEU A 28 20.24 11.23 23.16
CA LEU A 28 19.61 12.52 22.93
C LEU A 28 20.61 13.68 23.11
N ASP A 29 21.69 13.49 23.87
CA ASP A 29 22.75 14.50 24.01
C ASP A 29 23.58 14.67 22.72
N ASN A 30 23.57 13.67 21.82
CA ASN A 30 24.39 13.63 20.59
C ASN A 30 23.55 13.65 19.29
N ALA A 31 22.23 13.66 19.39
CA ALA A 31 21.34 13.67 18.24
C ALA A 31 21.09 15.10 17.71
N VAL A 32 21.13 15.26 16.39
CA VAL A 32 20.95 16.57 15.73
C VAL A 32 19.48 16.98 15.82
N ASP A 33 19.23 18.25 16.16
CA ASP A 33 17.89 18.85 16.34
C ASP A 33 17.01 18.18 17.40
N GLU A 34 17.60 17.37 18.28
CA GLU A 34 16.88 16.86 19.45
C GLU A 34 16.83 17.88 20.59
N ARG A 35 15.77 17.77 21.37
CA ARG A 35 15.52 18.66 22.51
C ARG A 35 16.53 18.37 23.62
N THR A 36 17.06 19.41 24.25
CA THR A 36 17.94 19.24 25.40
C THR A 36 17.14 18.79 26.63
N TYR A 37 17.85 18.21 27.61
CA TYR A 37 17.23 17.83 28.88
C TYR A 37 16.56 19.02 29.60
N ASP A 38 17.11 20.23 29.47
CA ASP A 38 16.55 21.45 30.06
C ASP A 38 15.23 21.84 29.35
N ASP A 39 15.18 21.75 28.01
CA ASP A 39 13.96 22.00 27.23
C ASP A 39 12.81 21.06 27.62
N MET A 40 13.13 19.80 27.94
CA MET A 40 12.14 18.83 28.39
C MET A 40 11.61 19.14 29.80
N LEU A 41 12.41 19.75 30.67
CA LEU A 41 12.02 20.12 32.03
C LEU A 41 11.19 21.40 32.07
N ASP A 42 11.44 22.33 31.14
CA ASP A 42 10.71 23.60 31.03
C ASP A 42 9.32 23.45 30.37
N GLU A 43 9.10 22.38 29.59
CA GLU A 43 7.82 22.13 28.94
C GLU A 43 6.78 21.59 29.94
N GLY A 44 5.74 22.39 30.17
CA GLY A 44 4.60 22.00 30.99
C GLY A 44 3.65 21.09 30.21
N TYR A 45 3.29 19.93 30.75
CA TYR A 45 2.17 19.16 30.21
C TYR A 45 0.86 19.93 30.43
N SER A 46 0.21 20.35 29.33
CA SER A 46 -1.13 20.94 29.36
C SER A 46 -2.16 19.85 29.05
N PRO A 47 -2.93 19.37 30.04
CA PRO A 47 -3.97 18.38 29.79
C PRO A 47 -5.05 18.94 28.85
N PRO A 48 -5.75 18.09 28.09
CA PRO A 48 -6.89 18.52 27.29
C PRO A 48 -7.92 19.24 28.16
N GLU A 49 -8.43 20.39 27.70
CA GLU A 49 -9.48 21.14 28.42
C GLU A 49 -10.83 20.40 28.48
N LYS A 50 -10.95 19.25 27.81
CA LYS A 50 -12.17 18.45 27.72
C LYS A 50 -11.85 16.96 27.83
N PRO A 51 -12.71 16.18 28.49
CA PRO A 51 -12.55 14.74 28.56
C PRO A 51 -12.65 14.11 27.16
N LEU A 52 -11.66 13.28 26.81
CA LEU A 52 -11.60 12.56 25.54
C LEU A 52 -12.25 11.18 25.68
N GLY A 53 -13.04 10.77 24.70
CA GLY A 53 -13.58 9.41 24.63
C GLY A 53 -14.65 9.04 25.66
N VAL A 54 -15.01 9.94 26.59
CA VAL A 54 -16.04 9.66 27.62
C VAL A 54 -17.44 9.44 27.06
N THR A 55 -17.69 9.90 25.84
CA THR A 55 -18.96 9.69 25.12
C THR A 55 -18.87 8.59 24.06
N ARG A 56 -17.74 7.87 23.97
CA ARG A 56 -17.56 6.79 22.99
C ARG A 56 -18.06 5.47 23.59
N THR A 57 -18.68 4.64 22.77
CA THR A 57 -19.06 3.28 23.12
C THR A 57 -17.81 2.42 23.37
N GLY A 58 -17.82 1.59 24.40
CA GLY A 58 -16.71 0.70 24.77
C GLY A 58 -15.93 1.15 26.02
N THR A 59 -16.46 2.13 26.77
CA THR A 59 -15.86 2.58 28.02
C THR A 59 -16.31 1.74 29.22
N THR A 60 -17.43 1.01 29.09
CA THR A 60 -17.91 0.08 30.11
C THR A 60 -17.67 -1.39 29.73
N ALA A 61 -17.60 -2.27 30.73
CA ALA A 61 -17.39 -3.70 30.50
C ALA A 61 -18.51 -4.35 29.66
N THR A 62 -19.75 -3.88 29.83
CA THR A 62 -20.90 -4.34 29.04
C THR A 62 -20.76 -3.92 27.58
N GLU A 63 -20.43 -2.66 27.32
CA GLU A 63 -20.24 -2.16 25.95
C GLU A 63 -19.09 -2.89 25.22
N GLN A 64 -18.01 -3.23 25.92
CA GLN A 64 -16.92 -4.02 25.31
C GLN A 64 -17.35 -5.44 24.93
N HIS A 65 -18.25 -6.05 25.71
CA HIS A 65 -18.78 -7.37 25.43
C HIS A 65 -19.80 -7.35 24.29
N GLU A 66 -20.68 -6.35 24.25
CA GLU A 66 -21.69 -6.20 23.20
C GLU A 66 -21.09 -5.71 21.88
N GLY A 67 -20.03 -4.89 21.97
CA GLY A 67 -19.40 -4.25 20.82
C GLY A 67 -20.24 -3.10 20.26
N GLU A 68 -19.62 -2.35 19.35
CA GLU A 68 -20.26 -1.24 18.66
C GLU A 68 -21.04 -1.74 17.41
N SER A 69 -22.23 -1.20 17.18
CA SER A 69 -22.99 -1.48 15.97
C SER A 69 -22.36 -0.85 14.72
N LEU A 70 -22.69 -1.37 13.53
CA LEU A 70 -22.20 -0.80 12.27
C LEU A 70 -22.61 0.66 12.10
N ASP A 71 -23.86 1.01 12.45
CA ASP A 71 -24.38 2.37 12.33
C ASP A 71 -23.65 3.36 13.25
N GLU A 72 -23.26 2.92 14.45
CA GLU A 72 -22.44 3.73 15.36
C GLU A 72 -21.05 3.97 14.76
N ARG A 73 -20.41 2.92 14.22
CA ARG A 73 -19.09 3.03 13.59
C ARG A 73 -19.10 4.00 12.41
N LEU A 74 -20.14 3.93 11.57
CA LEU A 74 -20.32 4.85 10.45
C LEU A 74 -20.54 6.30 10.90
N ARG A 75 -21.16 6.54 12.06
CA ARG A 75 -21.29 7.91 12.61
C ARG A 75 -19.98 8.47 13.13
N GLN A 76 -19.01 7.62 13.48
CA GLN A 76 -17.68 8.05 13.92
C GLN A 76 -16.71 8.28 12.75
N GLU A 77 -17.03 7.76 11.57
CA GLU A 77 -16.21 7.92 10.38
C GLU A 77 -16.10 9.40 9.98
N THR A 78 -14.89 9.81 9.62
CA THR A 78 -14.63 11.12 9.02
C THR A 78 -14.24 10.87 7.56
N PRO A 79 -14.78 11.62 6.58
CA PRO A 79 -14.36 11.47 5.20
C PRO A 79 -12.85 11.67 5.06
N ASP A 80 -12.23 10.86 4.21
CA ASP A 80 -10.82 11.03 3.88
C ASP A 80 -10.58 12.45 3.34
N ALA A 81 -9.50 13.07 3.82
CA ALA A 81 -9.04 14.32 3.24
C ALA A 81 -8.54 14.04 1.82
N ALA A 82 -9.11 14.74 0.83
CA ALA A 82 -8.54 14.70 -0.52
C ALA A 82 -7.08 15.14 -0.43
N ALA A 83 -6.18 14.34 -1.01
CA ALA A 83 -4.81 14.78 -1.22
C ALA A 83 -4.86 16.14 -1.93
N PRO A 84 -3.99 17.10 -1.57
CA PRO A 84 -3.88 18.33 -2.35
C PRO A 84 -3.70 17.93 -3.82
N GLY A 85 -4.36 18.64 -4.72
CA GLY A 85 -4.26 18.34 -6.16
C GLY A 85 -2.79 18.40 -6.58
N GLY A 86 -2.20 17.24 -6.85
CA GLY A 86 -0.92 17.15 -7.53
C GLY A 86 -1.06 17.58 -8.99
N ASP A 87 0.05 17.95 -9.62
CA ASP A 87 0.13 18.19 -11.06
C ASP A 87 0.14 16.89 -11.88
N GLY A 88 0.16 15.74 -11.22
CA GLY A 88 0.14 14.42 -11.84
C GLY A 88 1.37 13.61 -11.44
N VAL A 89 1.94 12.87 -12.38
CA VAL A 89 3.15 12.06 -12.16
C VAL A 89 4.35 12.98 -11.89
N GLY A 90 4.92 12.87 -10.68
CA GLY A 90 6.09 13.60 -10.25
C GLY A 90 5.77 14.67 -9.22
N ASP A 91 5.76 14.28 -7.95
CA ASP A 91 5.34 15.02 -6.75
C ASP A 91 6.18 16.28 -6.42
N LEU A 92 6.92 16.83 -7.39
CA LEU A 92 7.79 17.98 -7.24
C LEU A 92 7.08 19.25 -7.73
N PRO A 93 6.64 20.15 -6.83
CA PRO A 93 5.98 21.39 -7.23
C PRO A 93 6.89 22.25 -8.11
N GLY A 94 6.48 22.48 -9.36
CA GLY A 94 7.26 23.25 -10.35
C GLY A 94 8.33 22.44 -11.09
N GLY A 95 8.36 21.12 -10.91
CA GLY A 95 9.14 20.19 -11.72
C GLY A 95 8.52 19.95 -13.09
N ALA A 96 9.26 19.30 -13.98
CA ALA A 96 8.75 18.89 -15.30
C ALA A 96 7.85 17.64 -15.24
N GLY A 97 7.59 17.10 -14.04
CA GLY A 97 7.13 15.72 -13.85
C GLY A 97 8.19 14.70 -14.31
N GLU A 98 8.07 13.44 -13.90
CA GLU A 98 8.79 12.37 -14.62
C GLU A 98 8.05 12.10 -15.94
N PRO A 99 8.75 12.03 -17.08
CA PRO A 99 8.10 11.70 -18.33
C PRO A 99 7.50 10.29 -18.23
N VAL A 100 6.17 10.20 -18.33
CA VAL A 100 5.46 8.93 -18.41
C VAL A 100 5.93 8.22 -19.69
N ASP A 101 6.37 6.98 -19.54
CA ASP A 101 6.72 6.14 -20.68
C ASP A 101 5.50 6.00 -21.61
N PRO A 102 5.60 6.38 -22.90
CA PRO A 102 4.49 6.21 -23.85
C PRO A 102 4.02 4.75 -23.95
N GLU A 103 4.88 3.78 -23.62
CA GLU A 103 4.57 2.35 -23.62
C GLU A 103 3.86 1.89 -22.32
N ALA A 104 3.64 2.77 -21.34
CA ALA A 104 2.97 2.42 -20.08
C ALA A 104 1.46 2.17 -20.25
N GLY A 105 0.82 2.78 -21.26
CA GLY A 105 -0.61 2.66 -21.51
C GLY A 105 -1.49 3.38 -20.47
N LYS A 106 -2.61 3.96 -20.91
CA LYS A 106 -3.52 4.74 -20.04
C LYS A 106 -4.75 3.97 -19.58
N ALA A 107 -5.16 2.98 -20.35
CA ALA A 107 -6.31 2.14 -20.06
C ALA A 107 -5.84 0.75 -19.68
N ARG A 108 -6.36 0.22 -18.56
CA ARG A 108 -6.15 -1.18 -18.20
C ARG A 108 -6.73 -2.10 -19.27
N ALA A 109 -6.04 -3.18 -19.59
CA ALA A 109 -6.61 -4.27 -20.38
C ALA A 109 -7.69 -5.02 -19.58
N GLY A 110 -8.71 -5.51 -20.27
CA GLY A 110 -9.64 -6.48 -19.68
C GLY A 110 -9.09 -7.90 -19.76
N ARG A 111 -10.00 -8.87 -19.64
CA ARG A 111 -9.68 -10.30 -19.74
C ARG A 111 -9.29 -10.64 -21.18
N LEU A 112 -8.06 -11.10 -21.37
CA LEU A 112 -7.55 -11.52 -22.68
C LEU A 112 -7.86 -12.99 -22.93
N VAL A 113 -8.62 -13.27 -23.99
CA VAL A 113 -9.00 -14.63 -24.39
C VAL A 113 -8.34 -14.98 -25.72
N ALA A 114 -7.53 -16.03 -25.72
CA ALA A 114 -6.91 -16.57 -26.94
C ALA A 114 -7.96 -17.28 -27.83
N PRO A 115 -7.72 -17.42 -29.15
CA PRO A 115 -8.67 -18.04 -30.08
C PRO A 115 -9.08 -19.48 -29.74
N ASP A 116 -8.25 -20.21 -29.00
CA ASP A 116 -8.49 -21.57 -28.54
C ASP A 116 -9.19 -21.64 -27.16
N GLU A 117 -9.52 -20.48 -26.59
CA GLU A 117 -10.18 -20.31 -25.29
C GLU A 117 -9.42 -20.98 -24.12
N GLY A 118 -8.14 -21.33 -24.32
CA GLY A 118 -7.34 -22.11 -23.37
C GLY A 118 -7.81 -23.55 -23.16
N ALA A 119 -8.76 -24.05 -23.98
CA ALA A 119 -9.35 -25.38 -23.86
C ALA A 119 -9.25 -26.21 -25.15
N HIS A 120 -8.99 -25.57 -26.29
CA HIS A 120 -8.88 -26.20 -27.60
C HIS A 120 -7.42 -26.31 -28.06
N PRO A 121 -7.14 -27.09 -29.13
CA PRO A 121 -5.80 -27.11 -29.71
C PRO A 121 -5.43 -25.73 -30.27
N ASP A 122 -4.26 -25.22 -29.89
CA ASP A 122 -3.72 -24.00 -30.47
C ASP A 122 -3.33 -24.23 -31.94
N THR A 123 -3.98 -23.48 -32.84
CA THR A 123 -3.72 -23.49 -34.27
C THR A 123 -3.04 -22.20 -34.76
N THR A 124 -2.72 -21.27 -33.86
CA THR A 124 -2.22 -19.94 -34.20
C THR A 124 -0.78 -19.79 -33.72
N ALA A 125 0.16 -19.68 -34.66
CA ALA A 125 1.58 -19.54 -34.31
C ALA A 125 1.92 -18.20 -33.62
N GLN A 126 1.01 -17.23 -33.64
CA GLN A 126 1.18 -15.90 -33.05
C GLN A 126 0.47 -15.85 -31.69
N ALA A 127 1.09 -15.19 -30.70
CA ALA A 127 0.45 -14.90 -29.42
C ALA A 127 -0.55 -13.75 -29.60
N VAL A 128 -1.81 -14.10 -29.84
CA VAL A 128 -2.92 -13.16 -30.05
C VAL A 128 -4.06 -13.48 -29.09
N ALA A 129 -4.78 -12.46 -28.65
CA ALA A 129 -5.96 -12.59 -27.81
C ALA A 129 -6.94 -11.45 -28.07
N THR A 130 -8.20 -11.66 -27.72
CA THR A 130 -9.27 -10.64 -27.74
C THR A 130 -9.55 -10.18 -26.32
N ASP A 131 -9.67 -8.87 -26.12
CA ASP A 131 -10.08 -8.28 -24.84
C ASP A 131 -11.61 -8.36 -24.70
N GLU A 132 -12.06 -9.14 -23.72
CA GLU A 132 -13.48 -9.36 -23.39
C GLU A 132 -13.98 -8.45 -22.24
N GLY A 133 -13.21 -7.42 -21.88
CA GLY A 133 -13.54 -6.43 -20.86
C GLY A 133 -13.16 -6.83 -19.43
N VAL A 134 -13.34 -5.89 -18.51
CA VAL A 134 -12.99 -6.04 -17.09
C VAL A 134 -14.10 -6.78 -16.34
N ASP A 135 -13.77 -7.88 -15.68
CA ASP A 135 -14.73 -8.63 -14.85
C ASP A 135 -14.91 -8.00 -13.47
N GLY A 136 -15.58 -6.84 -13.42
CA GLY A 136 -16.24 -6.28 -12.22
C GLY A 136 -15.43 -6.12 -10.91
N GLY A 137 -14.12 -6.31 -10.92
CA GLY A 137 -13.25 -6.30 -9.74
C GLY A 137 -12.66 -7.66 -9.32
N ALA A 138 -12.91 -8.74 -10.07
CA ALA A 138 -12.32 -10.06 -9.84
C ALA A 138 -10.91 -10.25 -10.44
N ALA A 139 -10.36 -9.21 -11.07
CA ALA A 139 -9.03 -9.26 -11.67
C ALA A 139 -7.93 -9.49 -10.63
N GLY A 140 -7.02 -10.43 -10.90
CA GLY A 140 -5.81 -10.63 -10.11
C GLY A 140 -4.88 -9.41 -10.17
N ALA A 141 -3.87 -9.35 -9.30
CA ALA A 141 -2.93 -8.22 -9.29
C ALA A 141 -2.17 -8.09 -10.63
N GLU A 142 -1.83 -9.23 -11.24
CA GLU A 142 -1.13 -9.31 -12.52
C GLU A 142 -2.00 -8.82 -13.66
N GLU A 143 -3.27 -9.24 -13.71
CA GLU A 143 -4.26 -8.78 -14.69
C GLU A 143 -4.54 -7.28 -14.52
N ALA A 144 -4.62 -6.82 -13.27
CA ALA A 144 -4.82 -5.42 -12.94
C ALA A 144 -3.65 -4.50 -13.36
N ALA A 145 -2.46 -5.06 -13.59
CA ALA A 145 -1.25 -4.35 -13.97
C ALA A 145 -1.09 -4.19 -15.50
N VAL A 146 -1.81 -4.96 -16.32
CA VAL A 146 -1.69 -4.89 -17.80
C VAL A 146 -2.47 -3.70 -18.35
N HIS A 147 -1.84 -2.94 -19.24
CA HIS A 147 -2.42 -1.76 -19.89
C HIS A 147 -2.32 -1.87 -21.42
N VAL A 148 -3.28 -1.25 -22.10
CA VAL A 148 -3.31 -1.16 -23.57
C VAL A 148 -2.61 0.11 -24.02
N VAL A 149 -1.71 -0.03 -24.99
CA VAL A 149 -1.06 1.09 -25.69
C VAL A 149 -1.60 1.13 -27.13
N PRO A 150 -2.31 2.19 -27.53
CA PRO A 150 -2.72 2.37 -28.92
C PRO A 150 -1.52 2.49 -29.85
N ASP A 151 -1.60 1.94 -31.07
CA ASP A 151 -0.53 2.05 -32.07
C ASP A 151 -0.15 3.51 -32.40
N GLU A 152 -1.11 4.44 -32.26
CA GLU A 152 -0.89 5.87 -32.46
C GLU A 152 -0.05 6.54 -31.35
N ASP A 153 -0.01 5.94 -30.16
CA ASP A 153 0.76 6.41 -29.00
C ASP A 153 2.18 5.78 -28.97
N LEU A 154 2.42 4.69 -29.72
CA LEU A 154 3.72 4.05 -29.78
C LEU A 154 4.75 4.89 -30.56
N PRO A 155 6.01 4.93 -30.11
CA PRO A 155 7.08 5.52 -30.89
C PRO A 155 7.26 4.75 -32.22
N PRO A 156 7.73 5.41 -33.29
CA PRO A 156 7.98 4.73 -34.55
C PRO A 156 8.96 3.57 -34.32
N ALA A 157 8.64 2.40 -34.89
CA ALA A 157 9.46 1.20 -34.76
C ALA A 157 10.94 1.54 -35.04
N GLN A 158 11.79 1.38 -34.03
CA GLN A 158 13.22 1.59 -34.21
C GLN A 158 13.72 0.50 -35.17
N GLY A 159 14.08 0.90 -36.39
CA GLY A 159 14.58 -0.01 -37.41
C GLY A 159 15.79 -0.77 -36.89
N GLY A 160 15.63 -2.08 -36.66
CA GLY A 160 16.75 -2.99 -36.47
C GLY A 160 17.53 -3.13 -37.78
N PRO A 161 18.86 -3.37 -37.73
CA PRO A 161 19.65 -3.56 -38.94
C PRO A 161 19.17 -4.81 -39.70
N ASP A 162 19.00 -4.63 -41.02
CA ASP A 162 18.77 -5.68 -42.04
C ASP A 162 19.80 -6.82 -41.99
#